data_AF-A0AAD6MUX9-F1
#
_entry.id   AF-A0AAD6MUX9-F1
#
_cell.length_a   1.000
_cell.length_b   1.000
_cell.length_c   1.000
_cell.angle_alpha   90.00
_cell.angle_beta   90.00
_cell.angle_gamma   90.00
#
_symmetry.space_group_name_H-M   'P 1'
#
loop_
_entity.id
_entity.type
_entity.pdbx_description
1 polymer ?
#
loop_
_entity_poly.entity_id
_entity_poly.type
_entity_poly.pdbx_seq_one_letter_code
_entity_poly.pdbx_strand_id
1 'polypeptide(L)'
;MPHGLAGPAPAVTLQANFVRGGLILALAAHHAIIYGTADFQFFKMSFAFLIGHQLETVDLEQANHDSSHLILLIPEVNLLFDMLTSQPIWCYFLIPVETLNNLVERARDKHSGINVQISDDRMSALYWKILFPLRIARGMPPDTESKCSHAINTRVALGIPSSYIGA
;
A
#
# COMPACT_ATOMS: atom_id res chain seq x y z
N MET A 1 1.53 -25.09 -4.90
CA MET A 1 1.16 -23.65 -4.93
C MET A 1 0.63 -23.26 -3.56
N PRO A 2 1.10 -22.19 -2.90
CA PRO A 2 0.83 -21.92 -1.47
C PRO A 2 -0.62 -21.53 -1.15
N HIS A 3 -1.47 -21.31 -2.15
CA HIS A 3 -2.83 -20.81 -1.97
C HIS A 3 -3.92 -21.90 -1.91
N GLY A 4 -3.59 -23.19 -2.09
CA GLY A 4 -4.55 -24.30 -1.94
C GLY A 4 -5.71 -24.35 -2.96
N LEU A 5 -5.73 -23.44 -3.95
CA LEU A 5 -6.75 -23.39 -5.01
C LEU A 5 -6.39 -24.32 -6.17
N ALA A 6 -7.40 -25.04 -6.68
CA ALA A 6 -7.32 -25.76 -7.95
C ALA A 6 -7.85 -24.84 -9.08
N GLY A 7 -7.02 -24.55 -10.09
CA GLY A 7 -7.35 -23.64 -11.18
C GLY A 7 -6.55 -22.33 -11.17
N PRO A 8 -6.83 -21.38 -12.09
CA PRO A 8 -6.15 -20.10 -12.12
C PRO A 8 -6.41 -19.31 -10.84
N ALA A 9 -5.40 -18.57 -10.38
CA ALA A 9 -5.56 -17.71 -9.20
C ALA A 9 -6.61 -16.62 -9.51
N PRO A 10 -7.64 -16.45 -8.65
CA PRO A 10 -8.64 -15.41 -8.87
C PRO A 10 -8.00 -14.04 -8.75
N ALA A 11 -8.42 -13.11 -9.63
CA ALA A 11 -7.93 -11.74 -9.60
C ALA A 11 -8.40 -10.99 -8.34
N VAL A 12 -9.66 -11.21 -7.96
CA VAL A 12 -10.26 -10.67 -6.73
C VAL A 12 -11.18 -11.73 -6.13
N THR A 13 -11.19 -11.81 -4.80
CA THR A 13 -12.16 -12.56 -4.02
C THR A 13 -12.75 -11.67 -2.93
N LEU A 14 -14.05 -11.79 -2.70
CA LEU A 14 -14.81 -11.09 -1.67
C LEU A 14 -15.42 -12.10 -0.72
N GLN A 15 -15.31 -11.87 0.58
CA GLN A 15 -15.91 -12.70 1.61
C GLN A 15 -16.63 -11.85 2.65
N ALA A 16 -17.93 -12.09 2.79
CA ALA A 16 -18.78 -11.49 3.82
C ALA A 16 -18.81 -12.39 5.06
N ASN A 17 -18.33 -11.89 6.19
CA ASN A 17 -18.26 -12.62 7.46
C ASN A 17 -19.19 -11.98 8.48
N PHE A 18 -20.32 -12.64 8.77
CA PHE A 18 -21.25 -12.17 9.80
C PHE A 18 -20.72 -12.47 11.19
N VAL A 19 -20.70 -11.45 12.05
CA VAL A 19 -20.27 -11.55 13.45
C VAL A 19 -21.38 -11.03 14.34
N ARG A 20 -21.30 -11.32 15.65
CA ARG A 20 -22.25 -10.77 16.60
C ARG A 20 -22.17 -9.24 16.56
N GLY A 21 -23.28 -8.60 16.18
CA GLY A 21 -23.39 -7.14 16.11
C GLY A 21 -22.85 -6.50 14.84
N GLY A 22 -22.48 -7.26 13.80
CA GLY A 22 -22.01 -6.64 12.56
C GLY A 22 -21.59 -7.59 11.43
N LEU A 23 -20.90 -7.00 10.46
CA LEU A 23 -20.40 -7.65 9.26
C LEU A 23 -18.95 -7.22 9.02
N ILE A 24 -18.08 -8.18 8.71
CA ILE A 24 -16.72 -7.93 8.22
C ILE A 24 -16.69 -8.32 6.74
N LEU A 25 -16.44 -7.35 5.86
CA LEU A 25 -16.22 -7.58 4.44
C LEU A 25 -14.72 -7.66 4.17
N ALA A 26 -14.23 -8.82 3.74
CA ALA A 26 -12.84 -9.04 3.38
C ALA A 26 -12.70 -9.08 1.86
N LEU A 27 -11.65 -8.43 1.35
CA LEU A 27 -11.23 -8.46 -0.04
C LEU A 27 -9.80 -8.99 -0.11
N ALA A 28 -9.56 -9.95 -1.00
CA ALA A 28 -8.22 -10.36 -1.38
C ALA A 28 -8.07 -10.20 -2.89
N ALA A 29 -7.09 -9.41 -3.30
CA ALA A 29 -6.76 -9.16 -4.70
C ALA A 29 -5.36 -9.67 -5.03
N HIS A 30 -5.18 -10.14 -6.25
CA HIS A 30 -3.88 -10.57 -6.73
C HIS A 30 -3.03 -9.34 -7.08
N HIS A 31 -1.91 -9.14 -6.37
CA HIS A 31 -1.15 -7.90 -6.40
C HIS A 31 -0.48 -7.58 -7.76
N ALA A 32 -0.38 -8.58 -8.65
CA ALA A 32 0.08 -8.38 -10.04
C ALA A 32 -1.02 -7.81 -10.97
N ILE A 33 -2.27 -7.78 -10.53
CA ILE A 33 -3.42 -7.30 -11.31
C ILE A 33 -3.91 -5.98 -10.75
N ILE A 34 -3.94 -5.84 -9.42
CA ILE A 34 -4.44 -4.66 -8.72
C ILE A 34 -3.40 -4.22 -7.68
N TYR A 35 -3.02 -2.94 -7.67
CA TYR A 35 -2.21 -2.33 -6.61
C TYR A 35 -3.09 -1.74 -5.50
N GLY A 36 -2.56 -1.54 -4.28
CA GLY A 36 -3.33 -1.15 -3.09
C GLY A 36 -4.25 0.09 -3.24
N THR A 37 -3.93 1.07 -4.09
CA THR A 37 -4.85 2.19 -4.36
C THR A 37 -6.04 1.81 -5.23
N ALA A 38 -5.85 0.85 -6.14
CA ALA A 38 -6.90 0.36 -7.04
C ALA A 38 -7.92 -0.53 -6.33
N ASP A 39 -7.56 -1.14 -5.19
CA ASP A 39 -8.53 -1.83 -4.32
C ASP A 39 -9.69 -0.91 -3.90
N PHE A 40 -9.39 0.36 -3.58
CA PHE A 40 -10.42 1.35 -3.23
C PHE A 40 -11.32 1.71 -4.41
N GLN A 41 -10.77 1.79 -5.62
CA GLN A 41 -11.54 2.02 -6.83
C GLN A 41 -12.47 0.84 -7.13
N PHE A 42 -11.99 -0.40 -6.94
CA PHE A 42 -12.82 -1.59 -7.02
C PHE A 42 -13.97 -1.55 -6.01
N PHE A 43 -13.72 -1.16 -4.75
CA PHE A 43 -14.78 -1.00 -3.75
C PHE A 43 -15.78 0.09 -4.14
N LYS A 44 -15.31 1.25 -4.63
CA LYS A 44 -16.17 2.35 -5.09
C LYS A 44 -17.15 1.86 -6.16
N MET A 45 -16.65 1.19 -7.20
CA MET A 45 -17.46 0.67 -8.30
C MET A 45 -18.41 -0.44 -7.83
N SER A 46 -17.92 -1.37 -7.01
CA SER A 46 -18.73 -2.45 -6.44
C SER A 46 -19.89 -1.90 -5.61
N PHE A 47 -19.62 -0.89 -4.79
CA PHE A 47 -20.65 -0.25 -3.97
C PHE A 47 -21.68 0.49 -4.82
N ALA A 48 -21.23 1.29 -5.79
CA ALA A 48 -22.11 2.00 -6.73
C ALA A 48 -23.05 1.02 -7.45
N PHE A 49 -22.52 -0.10 -7.93
CA PHE A 49 -23.32 -1.15 -8.54
C PHE A 49 -24.33 -1.77 -7.57
N LEU A 50 -23.91 -2.12 -6.35
CA LEU A 50 -24.78 -2.74 -5.34
C LEU A 50 -25.94 -1.84 -4.89
N ILE A 51 -25.76 -0.52 -4.87
CA ILE A 51 -26.82 0.45 -4.55
C ILE A 51 -27.68 0.85 -5.77
N GLY A 52 -27.43 0.25 -6.94
CA GLY A 52 -28.16 0.52 -8.18
C GLY A 52 -27.77 1.82 -8.88
N HIS A 53 -26.63 2.41 -8.54
CA HIS A 53 -26.08 3.55 -9.29
C HIS A 53 -25.41 3.06 -10.58
N GLN A 54 -25.44 3.92 -11.61
CA GLN A 54 -24.64 3.67 -12.81
C GLN A 54 -23.17 3.96 -12.53
N LEU A 55 -22.29 3.16 -13.15
CA LEU A 55 -20.86 3.42 -13.14
C LEU A 55 -20.55 4.57 -14.08
N GLU A 56 -19.69 5.48 -13.62
CA GLU A 56 -19.21 6.58 -14.45
C GLU A 56 -18.45 6.02 -15.66
N THR A 57 -18.66 6.62 -16.84
CA THR A 57 -17.98 6.18 -18.07
C THR A 57 -16.46 6.16 -17.92
N VAL A 58 -15.90 7.16 -17.24
CA VAL A 58 -14.45 7.24 -16.97
C VAL A 58 -13.96 6.08 -16.10
N ASP A 59 -14.77 5.62 -15.14
CA ASP A 59 -14.40 4.49 -14.28
C ASP A 59 -14.41 3.18 -15.10
N LEU A 60 -15.38 3.02 -16.02
CA LEU A 60 -15.45 1.88 -16.93
C LEU A 60 -14.30 1.86 -17.94
N GLU A 61 -13.97 3.00 -18.54
CA GLU A 61 -12.85 3.12 -19.49
C GLU A 61 -11.53 2.76 -18.80
N GLN A 62 -11.30 3.29 -17.61
CA GLN A 62 -10.07 3.05 -16.86
C GLN A 62 -10.00 1.63 -16.26
N ALA A 63 -11.15 1.00 -16.01
CA ALA A 63 -11.22 -0.41 -15.61
C ALA A 63 -10.83 -1.37 -16.74
N ASN A 64 -11.03 -0.98 -18.00
CA ASN A 64 -10.74 -1.80 -19.18
C ASN A 64 -9.48 -1.34 -19.94
N HIS A 65 -8.69 -0.45 -19.35
CA HIS A 65 -7.55 0.16 -20.02
C HIS A 65 -6.38 -0.83 -20.17
N ASP A 66 -5.80 -0.90 -21.38
CA ASP A 66 -4.68 -1.80 -21.68
C ASP A 66 -3.42 -1.39 -20.90
N SER A 67 -2.90 -2.34 -20.11
CA SER A 67 -1.72 -2.13 -19.28
C SER A 67 -0.41 -2.34 -20.01
N SER A 68 -0.42 -2.94 -21.20
CA SER A 68 0.78 -3.42 -21.91
C SER A 68 1.75 -2.29 -22.30
N HIS A 69 1.25 -1.07 -22.40
CA HIS A 69 1.98 0.10 -22.88
C HIS A 69 1.92 1.30 -21.92
N LEU A 70 1.48 1.09 -20.69
CA LEU A 70 1.37 2.17 -19.69
C LEU A 70 2.71 2.70 -19.21
N ILE A 71 3.71 1.84 -19.14
CA ILE A 71 5.06 2.19 -18.67
C ILE A 71 6.05 1.77 -19.75
N LEU A 72 6.92 2.71 -20.14
CA LEU A 72 8.02 2.41 -21.05
C LEU A 72 9.02 1.47 -20.35
N LEU A 73 9.23 0.32 -20.95
CA LEU A 73 10.18 -0.67 -20.42
C LEU A 73 11.61 -0.16 -20.58
N ILE A 74 12.36 -0.20 -19.48
CA ILE A 74 13.82 -0.01 -19.46
C ILE A 74 14.45 -1.41 -19.59
N PRO A 75 15.62 -1.57 -20.23
CA PRO A 75 16.34 -2.84 -20.29
C PRO A 75 16.46 -3.54 -18.92
N GLU A 76 16.38 -4.87 -18.96
CA GLU A 76 16.14 -5.74 -17.82
C GLU A 76 17.18 -5.56 -16.70
N VAL A 77 16.70 -5.28 -15.49
CA VAL A 77 17.50 -5.31 -14.25
C VAL A 77 16.93 -6.40 -13.35
N ASN A 78 17.66 -7.50 -13.19
CA ASN A 78 17.24 -8.58 -12.31
C ASN A 78 17.40 -8.16 -10.85
N LEU A 79 16.28 -7.92 -10.17
CA LEU A 79 16.21 -7.70 -8.73
C LEU A 79 15.85 -9.02 -8.04
N LEU A 80 16.85 -9.80 -7.67
CA LEU A 80 16.66 -10.99 -6.83
C LEU A 80 16.60 -10.56 -5.36
N PHE A 81 15.58 -11.04 -4.65
CA PHE A 81 15.45 -10.89 -3.21
C PHE A 81 15.51 -12.26 -2.55
N ASP A 82 16.44 -12.42 -1.60
CA ASP A 82 16.46 -13.61 -0.76
C ASP A 82 15.30 -13.56 0.24
N MET A 83 14.53 -14.64 0.31
CA MET A 83 13.42 -14.77 1.23
C MET A 83 13.96 -15.05 2.64
N LEU A 84 13.72 -14.12 3.57
CA LEU A 84 14.02 -14.33 4.99
C LEU A 84 13.07 -15.38 5.59
N THR A 85 13.60 -16.25 6.44
CA THR A 85 12.89 -17.41 7.01
C THR A 85 12.35 -17.21 8.42
N SER A 86 12.45 -15.99 8.98
CA SER A 86 11.93 -15.70 10.32
C SER A 86 10.40 -15.62 10.32
N GLN A 87 9.77 -16.11 11.39
CA GLN A 87 8.32 -15.96 11.58
C GLN A 87 8.04 -14.58 12.19
N PRO A 88 7.41 -13.64 11.45
CA PRO A 88 7.07 -12.35 12.00
C PRO A 88 5.87 -12.45 12.95
N ILE A 89 5.84 -11.58 13.96
CA ILE A 89 4.64 -11.34 14.79
C ILE A 89 4.04 -10.01 14.34
N TRP A 90 2.76 -10.03 13.97
CA TRP A 90 2.01 -8.83 13.60
C TRP A 90 1.34 -8.22 14.84
N CYS A 91 1.43 -6.90 14.97
CA CYS A 91 0.72 -6.13 15.98
C CYS A 91 0.34 -4.75 15.42
N TYR A 92 -0.69 -4.13 15.99
CA TYR A 92 -1.16 -2.81 15.63
C TYR A 92 -0.81 -1.81 16.73
N PHE A 93 -0.37 -0.62 16.33
CA PHE A 93 -0.16 0.51 17.22
C PHE A 93 -1.12 1.63 16.84
N LEU A 94 -1.98 2.04 17.77
CA LEU A 94 -2.85 3.18 17.59
C LEU A 94 -2.11 4.44 18.02
N ILE A 95 -2.07 5.43 17.14
CA ILE A 95 -1.47 6.73 17.41
C ILE A 95 -2.60 7.76 17.48
N PRO A 96 -2.83 8.40 18.65
CA PRO A 96 -3.82 9.46 18.76
C PRO A 96 -3.52 10.60 17.79
N VAL A 97 -4.57 11.18 17.20
CA VAL A 97 -4.44 12.30 16.24
C VAL A 97 -3.65 13.48 16.83
N GLU A 98 -3.87 13.78 18.11
CA GLU A 98 -3.12 14.82 18.82
C GLU A 98 -1.63 14.50 18.91
N THR A 99 -1.28 13.24 19.23
CA THR A 99 0.11 12.77 19.25
C THR A 99 0.75 12.87 17.87
N LEU A 100 0.01 12.48 16.82
CA LEU A 100 0.46 12.61 15.43
C LEU A 100 0.74 14.07 15.08
N ASN A 101 -0.16 15.00 15.40
CA ASN A 101 0.04 16.43 15.16
C ASN A 101 1.27 16.96 15.87
N ASN A 102 1.45 16.59 17.15
CA ASN A 102 2.64 16.99 17.92
C ASN A 102 3.94 16.43 17.32
N LEU A 103 3.93 15.19 16.81
CA LEU A 103 5.09 14.59 16.12
C LEU A 103 5.40 15.33 14.81
N VAL A 104 4.36 15.64 14.04
CA VAL A 104 4.43 16.40 12.79
C VAL A 104 5.05 17.78 13.03
N GLU A 105 4.62 18.50 14.06
CA GLU A 105 5.18 19.81 14.43
C GLU A 105 6.64 19.73 14.86
N ARG A 106 7.02 18.74 15.69
CA ARG A 106 8.41 18.57 16.12
C ARG A 106 9.36 18.19 14.98
N ALA A 107 8.84 17.51 13.97
CA ALA A 107 9.59 17.10 12.78
C ALA A 107 9.60 18.19 11.68
N ARG A 108 8.98 19.36 11.90
CA ARG A 108 9.13 20.49 10.98
C ARG A 108 10.53 21.06 11.10
N ASP A 109 11.31 20.88 10.05
CA ASP A 109 12.50 21.69 9.84
C ASP A 109 12.06 23.11 9.42
N LYS A 110 12.40 24.11 10.24
CA LYS A 110 12.10 25.52 9.97
C LYS A 110 13.09 26.17 9.00
N HIS A 111 14.16 25.47 8.64
CA HIS A 111 15.26 25.96 7.81
C HIS A 111 15.31 25.32 6.42
N SER A 112 14.65 24.18 6.21
CA SER A 112 14.50 23.63 4.87
C SER A 112 13.43 24.42 4.11
N GLY A 113 13.80 25.06 2.99
CA GLY A 113 12.84 25.60 2.02
C GLY A 113 11.96 24.54 1.34
N ILE A 114 12.06 23.28 1.80
CA ILE A 114 11.24 22.15 1.39
C ILE A 114 9.97 22.19 2.22
N ASN A 115 8.85 22.48 1.57
CA ASN A 115 7.54 22.36 2.18
C ASN A 115 7.24 20.87 2.33
N VAL A 116 7.73 20.25 3.41
CA VAL A 116 7.37 18.88 3.81
C VAL A 116 5.92 18.90 4.29
N GLN A 117 5.00 19.10 3.35
CA GLN A 117 3.71 18.45 3.42
C GLN A 117 4.00 16.97 3.23
N ILE A 118 3.52 16.14 4.15
CA ILE A 118 3.18 14.71 4.02
C ILE A 118 3.45 14.09 5.40
N SER A 119 2.36 13.79 6.10
CA SER A 119 2.37 13.05 7.37
C SER A 119 3.11 11.71 7.26
N ASP A 120 3.14 11.12 6.07
CA ASP A 120 3.62 9.76 5.81
C ASP A 120 5.16 9.61 5.87
N ASP A 121 5.92 10.55 5.30
CA ASP A 121 7.39 10.56 5.40
C ASP A 121 7.85 10.71 6.85
N ARG A 122 7.17 11.59 7.60
CA ARG A 122 7.43 11.81 9.02
C ARG A 122 7.15 10.56 9.85
N MET A 123 6.07 9.85 9.51
CA MET A 123 5.73 8.57 10.14
C MET A 123 6.77 7.49 9.82
N SER A 124 7.16 7.36 8.56
CA SER A 124 8.20 6.42 8.12
C SER A 124 9.53 6.68 8.86
N ALA A 125 9.96 7.94 8.94
CA ALA A 125 11.16 8.34 9.67
C ALA A 125 11.05 8.07 11.18
N LEU A 126 9.89 8.32 11.79
CA LEU A 126 9.65 8.02 13.20
C LEU A 126 9.76 6.52 13.48
N TYR A 127 9.12 5.68 12.68
CA TYR A 127 9.23 4.23 12.81
C TYR A 127 10.68 3.79 12.71
N TRP A 128 11.43 4.37 11.77
CA TRP A 128 12.83 4.05 11.61
C TRP A 128 13.66 4.42 12.85
N LYS A 129 13.44 5.62 13.40
CA LYS A 129 14.09 6.10 14.63
C LYS A 129 13.78 5.24 15.85
N ILE A 130 12.59 4.64 15.92
CA ILE A 130 12.21 3.71 17.00
C ILE A 130 12.84 2.32 16.78
N LEU A 131 12.86 1.83 15.55
CA LEU A 131 13.35 0.49 15.23
C LEU A 131 14.86 0.34 15.43
N PHE A 132 15.66 1.37 15.12
CA PHE A 132 17.12 1.31 15.21
C PHE A 132 17.64 1.00 16.63
N PRO A 133 17.29 1.76 17.68
CA PRO A 133 17.74 1.47 19.04
C PRO A 133 17.31 0.07 19.50
N LEU A 134 16.12 -0.38 19.11
CA LEU A 134 15.62 -1.72 19.46
C LEU A 134 16.43 -2.83 18.79
N ARG A 135 16.83 -2.65 17.52
CA ARG A 135 17.69 -3.61 16.81
C ARG A 135 19.08 -3.69 17.43
N ILE A 136 19.69 -2.55 17.76
CA ILE A 136 20.99 -2.48 18.43
C ILE A 136 20.92 -3.14 19.81
N ALA A 137 19.89 -2.83 20.60
CA ALA A 137 19.68 -3.45 21.91
C ALA A 137 19.46 -4.98 21.84
N ARG A 138 19.04 -5.50 20.68
CA ARG A 138 18.89 -6.94 20.40
C ARG A 138 20.15 -7.57 19.79
N GLY A 139 21.27 -6.86 19.76
CA GLY A 139 22.58 -7.39 19.35
C GLY A 139 22.95 -7.14 17.89
N MET A 140 22.18 -6.34 17.14
CA MET A 140 22.59 -5.92 15.80
C MET A 140 23.75 -4.90 15.90
N PRO A 141 24.87 -5.10 15.16
CA PRO A 141 25.98 -4.14 15.17
C PRO A 141 25.53 -2.72 14.75
N PRO A 142 25.96 -1.64 15.44
CA PRO A 142 25.54 -0.27 15.12
C PRO A 142 25.89 0.22 13.72
N ASP A 143 26.89 -0.40 13.09
CA ASP A 143 27.39 -0.12 11.74
C ASP A 143 26.65 -0.92 10.65
N THR A 144 25.67 -1.75 11.02
CA THR A 144 24.88 -2.53 10.08
C THR A 144 24.07 -1.61 9.15
N GLU A 145 24.22 -1.81 7.83
CA GLU A 145 23.42 -1.10 6.84
C GLU A 145 21.92 -1.41 7.01
N SER A 146 21.09 -0.37 7.00
CA SER A 146 19.64 -0.52 6.98
C SER A 146 19.06 0.21 5.78
N LYS A 147 18.10 -0.42 5.13
CA LYS A 147 17.33 0.14 4.02
C LYS A 147 15.88 0.34 4.45
N CYS A 148 15.24 1.39 3.95
CA CYS A 148 13.81 1.59 4.04
C CYS A 148 13.23 1.56 2.64
N SER A 149 12.26 0.68 2.45
CA SER A 149 11.45 0.63 1.23
C SER A 149 10.15 1.38 1.52
N HIS A 150 9.81 2.33 0.67
CA HIS A 150 8.60 3.11 0.76
C HIS A 150 7.84 2.99 -0.56
N ALA A 151 6.59 2.57 -0.49
CA ALA A 151 5.77 2.37 -1.69
C ALA A 151 5.20 3.72 -2.14
N ILE A 152 5.43 4.10 -3.41
CA ILE A 152 5.05 5.40 -3.94
C ILE A 152 4.00 5.20 -5.03
N ASN A 153 2.93 6.00 -4.99
CA ASN A 153 1.98 6.06 -6.08
C ASN A 153 2.57 6.88 -7.24
N THR A 154 2.96 6.21 -8.32
CA THR A 154 3.60 6.82 -9.49
C THR A 154 2.62 7.41 -10.51
N ARG A 155 1.31 7.22 -10.33
CA ARG A 155 0.29 7.61 -11.32
C ARG A 155 0.35 9.08 -11.67
N VAL A 156 0.48 9.95 -10.67
CA VAL A 156 0.59 11.40 -10.86
C VAL A 156 1.79 11.76 -11.73
N ALA A 157 2.94 11.12 -11.48
CA ALA A 157 4.16 11.35 -12.25
C ALA A 157 4.07 10.81 -13.69
N LEU A 158 3.29 9.75 -13.89
CA LEU A 158 3.07 9.11 -15.19
C LEU A 158 1.85 9.66 -15.96
N GLY A 159 1.12 10.62 -15.40
CA GLY A 159 -0.12 11.12 -15.99
C GLY A 159 -1.27 10.09 -16.04
N ILE A 160 -1.19 9.03 -15.24
CA ILE A 160 -2.20 7.97 -15.17
C ILE A 160 -3.36 8.43 -14.28
N PRO A 161 -4.63 8.29 -14.72
CA PRO A 161 -5.78 8.65 -13.90
C PRO A 161 -5.86 7.88 -12.57
N SER A 162 -6.43 8.52 -11.55
CA SER A 162 -6.66 7.88 -10.25
C SER A 162 -7.67 6.72 -10.33
N SER A 163 -8.55 6.73 -11.35
CA SER A 163 -9.54 5.68 -11.61
C SER A 163 -9.00 4.44 -12.31
N TYR A 164 -7.74 4.44 -12.77
CA TYR A 164 -7.10 3.24 -13.35
C TYR A 164 -7.01 2.10 -12.32
N ILE A 165 -7.33 0.86 -12.68
CA ILE A 165 -7.41 -0.23 -11.70
C ILE A 165 -6.25 -1.23 -11.76
N GLY A 166 -5.39 -1.13 -12.77
CA GLY A 166 -4.27 -2.02 -12.91
C GLY A 166 -3.16 -1.76 -11.89
N ALA A 167 -2.24 -2.73 -11.83
CA ALA A 167 -0.99 -2.68 -11.10
C ALA A 167 0.07 -1.85 -11.84
#